data_AF-A0AAD3HLB1-F1
#
_entry.id   AF-A0AAD3HLB1-F1
#
_cell.length_a   1.000
_cell.length_b   1.000
_cell.length_c   1.000
_cell.angle_alpha   90.00
_cell.angle_beta   90.00
_cell.angle_gamma   90.00
#
_symmetry.space_group_name_H-M   'P 1'
#
loop_
_entity.id
_entity.type
_entity.pdbx_description
1 polymer ?
#
loop_
_entity_poly.entity_id
_entity_poly.type
_entity_poly.pdbx_seq_one_letter_code
_entity_poly.pdbx_strand_id
1 'polypeptide(L)'
;MVQLLQKLSIRATNGPDKLMKVIKGPVTKYLPLQCRRLGFSFSAAKRVAVHDYVAQLDDVATGCVAFVVGAFAHGRIEAPYIDEELNVSEYPLSAAYCISRITNAFEMKWKIV
;
A
#
# COMPACT_ATOMS: atom_id res chain seq x y z
N MET A 1 18.26 6.17 6.00
CA MET A 1 18.03 4.73 6.29
C MET A 1 19.00 4.13 7.30
N VAL A 2 20.32 4.39 7.23
CA VAL A 2 21.34 3.77 8.12
C VAL A 2 20.98 3.84 9.61
N GLN A 3 20.62 5.04 10.10
CA GLN A 3 20.26 5.25 11.51
C GLN A 3 19.09 4.37 11.96
N LEU A 4 18.07 4.20 11.11
CA LEU A 4 16.89 3.39 11.44
C LEU A 4 17.28 1.92 11.65
N LEU A 5 18.17 1.39 10.81
CA LEU A 5 18.59 -0.01 10.88
C LEU A 5 19.51 -0.28 12.07
N GLN A 6 20.40 0.66 12.41
CA GLN A 6 21.31 0.50 13.55
C GLN A 6 20.61 0.69 14.91
N LYS A 7 19.73 1.69 15.02
CA LYS A 7 19.07 2.05 16.29
C LYS A 7 17.66 1.51 16.43
N LEU A 8 17.15 0.83 15.40
CA LEU A 8 15.78 0.28 15.30
C LEU A 8 14.65 1.32 15.44
N SER A 9 14.99 2.61 15.57
CA SER A 9 14.03 3.71 15.64
C SER A 9 14.67 5.07 15.36
N ILE A 10 13.86 6.02 14.91
CA ILE A 10 14.19 7.44 14.73
C ILE A 10 13.15 8.25 15.51
N ARG A 11 13.60 9.23 16.29
CA ARG A 11 12.73 10.12 17.08
C ARG A 11 12.71 11.53 16.50
N ALA A 12 11.64 12.27 16.81
CA ALA A 12 11.55 13.69 16.50
C ALA A 12 12.67 14.46 17.21
N THR A 13 13.11 15.58 16.62
CA THR A 13 14.12 16.46 17.24
C THR A 13 13.58 17.16 18.49
N ASN A 14 12.28 17.46 18.49
CA ASN A 14 11.65 18.31 19.49
C ASN A 14 10.75 17.52 20.46
N GLY A 15 10.87 16.19 20.53
CA GLY A 15 10.00 15.38 21.39
C GLY A 15 10.41 13.91 21.51
N PRO A 16 9.81 13.16 22.46
CA PRO A 16 10.11 11.76 22.68
C PRO A 16 9.52 10.83 21.60
N ASP A 17 8.70 11.36 20.69
CA ASP A 17 7.93 10.59 19.71
C ASP A 17 8.83 9.88 18.69
N LYS A 18 8.50 8.62 18.41
CA LYS A 18 9.17 7.81 17.38
C LYS A 18 8.50 8.03 16.04
N LEU A 19 9.18 8.68 15.09
CA LEU A 19 8.69 8.90 13.73
C LEU A 19 8.81 7.64 12.87
N MET A 20 9.85 6.83 13.12
CA MET A 20 10.05 5.54 12.45
C MET A 20 10.53 4.50 13.46
N LYS A 21 10.08 3.26 13.31
CA LYS A 21 10.44 2.14 14.20
C LYS A 21 10.44 0.83 13.42
N VAL A 22 11.47 0.02 13.62
CA VAL A 22 11.50 -1.38 13.15
C VAL A 22 10.58 -2.21 14.06
N ILE A 23 9.64 -2.94 13.47
CA ILE A 23 8.65 -3.77 14.17
C ILE A 23 8.80 -5.24 13.79
N LYS A 24 8.33 -6.14 14.66
CA LYS A 24 8.47 -7.59 14.45
C LYS A 24 7.44 -8.09 13.46
N GLY A 25 7.85 -8.89 12.47
CA GLY A 25 6.91 -9.49 11.52
C GLY A 25 5.94 -10.53 12.14
N PRO A 26 4.93 -10.97 11.37
CA PRO A 26 4.53 -10.49 10.04
C PRO A 26 3.74 -9.16 10.09
N VAL A 27 3.70 -8.43 8.96
CA VAL A 27 3.00 -7.14 8.83
C VAL A 27 1.49 -7.23 9.12
N THR A 28 0.88 -8.39 8.86
CA THR A 28 -0.54 -8.66 9.10
C THR A 28 -0.99 -8.45 10.54
N LYS A 29 -0.07 -8.56 11.52
CA LYS A 29 -0.35 -8.30 12.94
C LYS A 29 -0.72 -6.84 13.23
N TYR A 30 -0.37 -5.93 12.33
CA TYR A 30 -0.54 -4.48 12.51
C TYR A 30 -1.61 -3.90 11.59
N LEU A 31 -2.19 -4.71 10.69
CA LEU A 31 -3.30 -4.27 9.86
C LEU A 31 -4.60 -4.30 10.67
N PRO A 32 -5.55 -3.38 10.42
CA PRO A 32 -6.86 -3.41 11.06
C PRO A 32 -7.62 -4.71 10.78
N LEU A 33 -8.58 -5.02 11.64
CA LEU A 33 -9.54 -6.10 11.39
C LEU A 33 -10.31 -5.82 10.10
N GLN A 34 -10.63 -6.89 9.35
CA GLN A 34 -11.33 -6.82 8.06
C GLN A 34 -10.61 -6.01 6.96
N CYS A 35 -9.30 -5.76 7.12
CA CYS A 35 -8.54 -5.05 6.10
C CYS A 35 -8.33 -5.90 4.84
N ARG A 36 -8.85 -5.42 3.70
CA ARG A 36 -8.64 -6.06 2.39
C ARG A 36 -7.24 -5.75 1.87
N ARG A 37 -6.48 -6.78 1.49
CA ARG A 37 -5.06 -6.68 1.10
C ARG A 37 -4.92 -6.91 -0.40
N LEU A 38 -4.60 -5.85 -1.12
CA LEU A 38 -4.54 -5.84 -2.58
C LEU A 38 -3.09 -5.77 -3.06
N GLY A 39 -2.68 -6.73 -3.86
CA GLY A 39 -1.39 -6.74 -4.53
C GLY A 39 -1.47 -6.07 -5.90
N PHE A 40 -0.41 -5.41 -6.32
CA PHE A 40 -0.28 -4.94 -7.71
C PHE A 40 0.67 -5.83 -8.48
N SER A 41 0.21 -6.28 -9.65
CA SER A 41 1.04 -7.02 -10.59
C SER A 41 0.64 -6.67 -12.02
N PHE A 42 1.65 -6.43 -12.86
CA PHE A 42 1.44 -6.23 -14.29
C PHE A 42 0.85 -7.48 -14.97
N SER A 43 1.19 -8.66 -14.46
CA SER A 43 0.70 -9.96 -14.96
C SER A 43 -0.62 -10.40 -14.34
N ALA A 44 -1.25 -9.59 -13.47
CA ALA A 44 -2.54 -9.94 -12.90
C ALA A 44 -3.63 -9.99 -13.99
N ALA A 45 -4.49 -11.01 -13.93
CA ALA A 45 -5.57 -11.21 -14.90
C ALA A 45 -6.65 -10.12 -14.80
N LYS A 46 -6.90 -9.59 -13.59
CA LYS A 46 -7.92 -8.59 -13.36
C LYS A 46 -7.36 -7.19 -13.61
N ARG A 47 -7.68 -6.65 -14.79
CA ARG A 47 -7.38 -5.26 -15.14
C ARG A 47 -8.51 -4.34 -14.70
N VAL A 48 -8.18 -3.28 -13.94
CA VAL A 48 -9.14 -2.30 -13.45
C VAL A 48 -8.60 -0.88 -13.57
N ALA A 49 -9.48 0.08 -13.83
CA ALA A 49 -9.17 1.48 -13.60
C ALA A 49 -9.17 1.74 -12.08
N VAL A 50 -8.07 2.31 -11.55
CA VAL A 50 -7.90 2.52 -10.10
C VAL A 50 -9.01 3.40 -9.52
N HIS A 51 -9.38 4.45 -10.24
CA HIS A 51 -10.43 5.38 -9.83
C HIS A 51 -11.77 4.67 -9.65
N ASP A 52 -12.19 3.89 -10.64
CA ASP A 52 -13.46 3.16 -10.60
C ASP A 52 -13.44 2.09 -9.50
N TYR A 53 -12.32 1.37 -9.37
CA TYR A 53 -12.15 0.36 -8.34
C TYR A 53 -12.27 0.98 -6.94
N VAL A 54 -11.57 2.08 -6.69
CA VAL A 54 -11.59 2.77 -5.40
C VAL A 54 -12.96 3.36 -5.10
N ALA A 55 -13.64 3.94 -6.11
CA ALA A 55 -14.99 4.49 -5.98
C ALA A 55 -16.03 3.42 -5.59
N GLN A 56 -15.86 2.18 -6.04
CA GLN A 56 -16.74 1.04 -5.72
C GLN A 56 -16.44 0.42 -4.34
N LEU A 57 -15.33 0.76 -3.70
CA LEU A 57 -15.04 0.25 -2.36
C LEU A 57 -16.06 0.83 -1.37
N ASP A 58 -16.76 -0.05 -0.64
CA ASP A 58 -17.63 0.37 0.43
C ASP A 58 -16.79 0.68 1.68
N ASP A 59 -16.77 1.94 2.10
CA ASP A 59 -16.00 2.40 3.27
C ASP A 59 -16.55 1.80 4.58
N VAL A 60 -17.85 1.49 4.65
CA VAL A 60 -18.50 0.97 5.85
C VAL A 60 -18.31 -0.54 5.97
N ALA A 61 -18.42 -1.27 4.86
CA ALA A 61 -18.28 -2.74 4.86
C ALA A 61 -16.82 -3.22 4.76
N THR A 62 -15.93 -2.45 4.13
CA THR A 62 -14.53 -2.86 3.91
C THR A 62 -13.59 -2.36 5.01
N GLY A 63 -13.98 -1.31 5.76
CA GLY A 63 -13.22 -0.72 6.87
C GLY A 63 -11.90 -0.08 6.47
N CYS A 64 -10.94 -0.86 5.97
CA CYS A 64 -9.61 -0.42 5.54
C CYS A 64 -9.10 -1.26 4.36
N VAL A 65 -8.33 -0.65 3.46
CA VAL A 65 -7.68 -1.34 2.35
C VAL A 65 -6.17 -1.14 2.43
N ALA A 66 -5.42 -2.24 2.43
CA ALA A 66 -3.97 -2.25 2.40
C ALA A 66 -3.48 -2.58 0.99
N PHE A 67 -2.76 -1.63 0.39
CA PHE A 67 -2.15 -1.80 -0.92
C PHE A 67 -0.69 -2.27 -0.79
N VAL A 68 -0.38 -3.39 -1.44
CA VAL A 68 0.98 -3.96 -1.48
C VAL A 68 1.61 -3.60 -2.81
N VAL A 69 2.57 -2.68 -2.76
CA VAL A 69 3.32 -2.19 -3.92
C VAL A 69 4.77 -2.66 -3.81
N GLY A 70 5.32 -3.20 -4.90
CA GLY A 70 6.69 -3.69 -4.97
C GLY A 70 7.68 -2.52 -5.02
N ALA A 71 8.53 -2.38 -4.00
CA ALA A 71 9.59 -1.38 -3.93
C ALA A 71 10.96 -1.97 -4.33
N PHE A 72 11.01 -2.65 -5.48
CA PHE A 72 12.21 -3.28 -6.03
C PHE A 72 12.33 -2.98 -7.54
N ALA A 73 13.52 -3.14 -8.12
CA ALA A 73 13.76 -2.81 -9.53
C ALA A 73 13.10 -3.81 -10.49
N HIS A 74 13.27 -5.10 -10.24
CA HIS A 74 12.68 -6.20 -11.00
C HIS A 74 12.23 -7.30 -10.05
N GLY A 75 11.12 -7.97 -10.39
CA GLY A 75 10.56 -9.07 -9.60
C GLY A 75 9.04 -9.07 -9.62
N ARG A 76 8.45 -10.00 -8.87
CA ARG A 76 7.02 -10.08 -8.60
C ARG A 76 6.79 -10.07 -7.11
N ILE A 77 5.69 -9.47 -6.67
CA ILE A 77 5.29 -9.52 -5.27
C ILE A 77 4.76 -10.93 -4.97
N GLU A 78 5.47 -11.67 -4.12
CA GLU A 78 5.04 -12.98 -3.63
C GLU A 78 4.79 -12.86 -2.13
N ALA A 79 3.59 -12.40 -1.76
CA ALA A 79 3.19 -12.24 -0.37
C ALA A 79 1.93 -13.06 -0.08
N PRO A 80 1.98 -14.06 0.82
CA PRO A 80 0.88 -15.01 1.03
C PRO A 80 -0.36 -14.37 1.71
N TYR A 81 -0.24 -13.13 2.16
CA TYR A 81 -1.33 -12.39 2.79
C TYR A 81 -2.09 -11.50 1.80
N ILE A 82 -1.72 -11.49 0.51
CA ILE A 82 -2.47 -10.76 -0.52
C ILE A 82 -3.75 -11.55 -0.82
N ASP A 83 -4.89 -10.86 -0.76
CA ASP A 83 -6.20 -11.45 -1.04
C ASP A 83 -6.48 -11.49 -2.56
N GLU A 84 -6.04 -10.45 -3.28
CA GLU A 84 -6.29 -10.29 -4.71
C GLU A 84 -5.16 -9.49 -5.37
N GLU A 85 -4.79 -9.88 -6.59
CA GLU A 85 -3.86 -9.11 -7.44
C GLU A 85 -4.61 -8.28 -8.49
N LEU A 86 -4.24 -7.02 -8.63
CA LEU A 86 -4.82 -6.08 -9.59
C LEU A 86 -3.76 -5.61 -10.59
N ASN A 87 -4.18 -5.54 -11.86
CA ASN A 87 -3.46 -4.83 -12.89
C ASN A 87 -4.16 -3.49 -13.12
N VAL A 88 -3.42 -2.39 -13.01
CA VAL A 88 -3.98 -1.04 -13.14
C VAL A 88 -3.67 -0.37 -14.47
N SER A 89 -2.82 -0.97 -15.31
CA SER A 89 -2.30 -0.32 -16.51
C SER A 89 -1.92 -1.33 -17.59
N GLU A 90 -2.07 -0.94 -18.85
CA GLU A 90 -1.58 -1.75 -19.98
C GLU A 90 -0.06 -1.72 -20.11
N TYR A 91 0.58 -0.76 -19.44
CA TYR A 91 2.03 -0.57 -19.43
C TYR A 91 2.59 -0.85 -18.03
N PRO A 92 3.81 -1.41 -17.94
CA PRO A 92 4.50 -1.54 -16.67
C PRO A 92 4.71 -0.16 -16.06
N LEU A 93 4.36 -0.02 -14.78
CA LEU A 93 4.47 1.24 -14.05
C LEU A 93 5.62 1.17 -13.06
N SER A 94 6.24 2.32 -12.80
CA SER A 94 7.10 2.47 -11.64
C SER A 94 6.27 2.39 -10.35
N ALA A 95 6.88 1.92 -9.26
CA ALA A 95 6.24 1.87 -7.95
C ALA A 95 5.72 3.26 -7.52
N ALA A 96 6.49 4.31 -7.77
CA ALA A 96 6.12 5.68 -7.45
C ALA A 96 4.86 6.11 -8.20
N TYR A 97 4.77 5.86 -9.51
CA TYR A 97 3.60 6.23 -10.29
C TYR A 97 2.36 5.40 -9.92
N CYS A 98 2.55 4.12 -9.58
CA CYS A 98 1.48 3.29 -9.03
C CYS A 98 0.93 3.88 -7.72
N ILE A 99 1.80 4.31 -6.79
CA ILE A 99 1.39 4.97 -5.54
C ILE A 99 0.62 6.26 -5.82
N SER A 100 1.12 7.11 -6.73
CA SER A 100 0.42 8.36 -7.10
C SER A 100 -0.99 8.09 -7.64
N ARG A 101 -1.18 7.03 -8.44
CA ARG A 101 -2.51 6.68 -8.96
C ARG A 101 -3.45 6.22 -7.85
N ILE A 102 -2.93 5.50 -6.85
CA ILE A 102 -3.69 5.08 -5.68
C ILE A 102 -4.10 6.32 -4.87
N THR A 103 -3.15 7.17 -4.48
CA THR A 103 -3.44 8.35 -3.65
C THR A 103 -4.42 9.29 -4.33
N ASN A 104 -4.23 9.58 -5.63
CA ASN A 104 -5.13 10.45 -6.39
C ASN A 104 -6.56 9.86 -6.48
N ALA A 105 -6.71 8.54 -6.56
CA ALA A 105 -8.02 7.91 -6.54
C ALA A 105 -8.72 8.06 -5.19
N PHE A 106 -7.99 7.97 -4.08
CA PHE A 106 -8.54 8.20 -2.74
C PHE A 106 -8.83 9.68 -2.47
N GLU A 107 -7.99 10.61 -2.97
CA GLU A 107 -8.25 12.05 -2.93
C GLU A 107 -9.62 12.38 -3.57
N MET A 108 -9.87 11.85 -4.77
CA MET A 108 -11.16 12.02 -5.46
C MET A 108 -12.33 11.41 -4.68
N LYS A 109 -12.17 10.19 -4.16
CA LYS A 109 -13.22 9.50 -3.40
C LYS A 109 -13.60 10.24 -2.12
N TRP A 110 -12.60 10.68 -1.37
CA TRP A 110 -12.79 11.38 -0.09
C TRP A 110 -12.94 12.89 -0.23
N LYS A 111 -12.94 13.41 -1.47
CA LYS A 111 -13.08 14.84 -1.79
C LYS A 111 -12.01 15.70 -1.10
N ILE A 112 -10.78 15.18 -1.05
CA ILE A 112 -9.60 15.91 -0.58
C ILE A 112 -9.02 16.63 -1.80
N VAL A 113 -8.97 17.97 -1.74
CA VAL A 113 -8.52 18.87 -2.83
C VAL A 113 -7.28 19.63 -2.40
#